data_AF-A0A1J6JNK5-F1
#
_entry.id   AF-A0A1J6JNK5-F1
#
_cell.length_a   1.000
_cell.length_b   1.000
_cell.length_c   1.000
_cell.angle_alpha   90.00
_cell.angle_beta   90.00
_cell.angle_gamma   90.00
#
_symmetry.space_group_name_H-M   'P 1'
#
loop_
_entity.id
_entity.type
_entity.pdbx_description
1 polymer ?
#
loop_
_entity_poly.entity_id
_entity_poly.type
_entity_poly.pdbx_seq_one_letter_code
_entity_poly.pdbx_strand_id
1 'polypeptide(L)'
;MDYSDTDVAEYLYKHNPDLDSLKSFLCKDLTKACSKAPPSVPKNRAPGEPFVSKSSKEAEMEKLMRSMQGMPGAPGMQMYSREDLMNQNFGDEDADDDDDDDEGGFPSKLGKVLKGKESKKSDWKQWITKGIQDTSEALKTHANRVSHRMRNWWGAKKAQWKKNSKTSKGEL
;
A
#
# COMPACT_ATOMS: atom_id res chain seq x y z
N MET A 1 -29.36 -22.27 1.43
CA MET A 1 -28.68 -20.96 1.47
C MET A 1 -28.75 -20.54 2.91
N ASP A 2 -27.69 -20.85 3.64
CA ASP A 2 -27.64 -20.58 5.08
C ASP A 2 -27.17 -19.14 5.25
N TYR A 3 -27.91 -18.34 6.01
CA TYR A 3 -27.65 -16.92 6.20
C TYR A 3 -26.45 -16.70 7.14
N SER A 4 -25.28 -17.20 6.76
CA SER A 4 -24.04 -17.05 7.54
C SER A 4 -23.69 -15.58 7.77
N ASP A 5 -23.98 -14.72 6.80
CA ASP A 5 -23.68 -13.28 6.91
C ASP A 5 -24.52 -12.60 8.00
N THR A 6 -25.78 -13.01 8.19
CA THR A 6 -26.63 -12.45 9.25
C THR A 6 -26.23 -12.94 10.62
N ASP A 7 -25.86 -14.23 10.74
CA ASP A 7 -25.41 -14.82 12.00
C ASP A 7 -24.10 -14.17 12.49
N VAL A 8 -23.19 -13.89 11.55
CA VAL A 8 -21.95 -13.15 11.84
C VAL A 8 -22.23 -11.72 12.25
N ALA A 9 -23.12 -11.02 11.54
CA ALA A 9 -23.49 -9.64 11.88
C ALA A 9 -24.15 -9.55 13.27
N GLU A 10 -25.05 -10.48 13.59
CA GLU A 10 -25.70 -10.57 14.90
C GLU A 10 -24.69 -10.85 16.01
N TYR A 11 -23.78 -11.80 15.79
CA TYR A 11 -22.75 -12.15 16.76
C TYR A 11 -21.81 -10.97 17.05
N LEU A 12 -21.39 -10.25 16.00
CA LEU A 12 -20.59 -9.03 16.13
C LEU A 12 -21.31 -7.95 16.93
N TYR A 13 -22.59 -7.70 16.62
CA TYR A 13 -23.37 -6.64 17.25
C TYR A 13 -23.72 -6.93 18.71
N LYS A 14 -24.05 -8.19 19.04
CA LYS A 14 -24.43 -8.60 20.40
C LYS A 14 -23.24 -8.80 21.32
N HIS A 15 -22.17 -9.41 20.82
CA HIS A 15 -21.09 -9.89 21.67
C HIS A 15 -19.82 -9.04 21.62
N ASN A 16 -19.64 -8.16 20.61
CA ASN A 16 -18.38 -7.42 20.37
C ASN A 16 -17.12 -8.29 20.66
N PRO A 17 -16.99 -9.44 19.99
CA PRO A 17 -15.97 -10.42 20.31
C PRO A 17 -14.56 -9.93 19.92
N ASP A 18 -13.55 -10.39 20.65
CA ASP A 18 -12.16 -10.32 20.21
C ASP A 18 -11.94 -11.19 18.95
N LEU A 19 -10.89 -10.87 18.19
CA LEU A 19 -10.58 -11.52 16.91
C LEU A 19 -10.47 -13.05 17.02
N ASP A 20 -9.94 -13.57 18.11
CA ASP A 20 -9.78 -15.02 18.31
C ASP A 20 -11.10 -15.69 18.64
N SER A 21 -11.97 -15.03 19.40
CA SER A 21 -13.33 -15.48 19.68
C SER A 21 -14.16 -15.52 18.39
N LEU A 22 -14.07 -14.48 17.55
CA LEU A 22 -14.75 -14.42 16.25
C LEU A 22 -14.27 -15.54 15.31
N LYS A 23 -12.95 -15.76 15.20
CA LYS A 23 -12.39 -16.86 14.41
C LYS A 23 -12.89 -18.21 14.88
N SER A 24 -12.99 -18.42 16.20
CA SER A 24 -13.48 -19.68 16.75
C SER A 24 -14.94 -19.95 16.40
N PHE A 25 -15.80 -18.92 16.48
CA PHE A 25 -17.21 -18.98 16.11
C PHE A 25 -17.40 -19.26 14.61
N LEU A 26 -16.71 -18.50 13.76
CA LEU A 26 -16.73 -18.71 12.31
C LEU A 26 -16.27 -20.12 11.93
N CYS A 27 -15.19 -20.59 12.55
CA CYS A 27 -14.52 -21.80 12.10
C CYS A 27 -15.08 -23.09 12.72
N LYS A 28 -15.60 -23.04 13.95
CA LYS A 28 -16.18 -24.21 14.63
C LYS A 28 -17.69 -24.28 14.48
N ASP A 29 -18.39 -23.15 14.61
CA ASP A 29 -19.85 -23.15 14.72
C ASP A 29 -20.51 -22.99 13.34
N LEU A 30 -20.07 -22.01 12.55
CA LEU A 30 -20.68 -21.73 11.23
C LEU A 30 -20.17 -22.65 10.13
N THR A 31 -18.85 -22.70 9.91
CA THR A 31 -18.28 -23.43 8.77
C THR A 31 -17.91 -24.87 9.09
N LYS A 32 -17.80 -25.22 10.39
CA LYS A 32 -17.27 -26.51 10.88
C LYS A 32 -15.92 -26.91 10.24
N ALA A 33 -15.22 -25.95 9.63
CA ALA A 33 -14.00 -26.17 8.90
C ALA A 33 -12.83 -26.47 9.85
N CYS A 34 -12.85 -25.88 11.04
CA CYS A 34 -11.87 -26.15 12.10
C CYS A 34 -12.21 -27.38 12.96
N SER A 35 -13.30 -28.09 12.68
CA SER A 35 -13.69 -29.27 13.48
C SER A 35 -12.74 -30.45 13.30
N LYS A 36 -11.98 -30.49 12.20
CA LYS A 36 -10.94 -31.49 11.95
C LYS A 36 -9.57 -30.81 11.95
N ALA A 37 -8.64 -31.37 12.70
CA ALA A 37 -7.26 -30.92 12.62
C ALA A 37 -6.76 -31.10 11.17
N PRO A 38 -6.04 -30.10 10.61
CA PRO A 38 -5.46 -30.23 9.30
C PRO A 38 -4.57 -31.48 9.27
N PRO A 39 -4.54 -32.22 8.14
CA PRO A 39 -3.72 -33.43 8.04
C PRO A 39 -2.26 -33.09 8.38
N SER A 40 -1.65 -33.92 9.21
CA SER A 40 -0.25 -33.72 9.60
C SER A 40 0.64 -33.68 8.37
N VAL A 41 1.50 -32.67 8.28
CA VAL A 41 2.45 -32.55 7.18
C VAL A 41 3.32 -33.81 7.13
N PRO A 42 3.52 -34.43 5.94
CA PRO A 42 4.38 -35.59 5.80
C PRO A 42 5.79 -35.30 6.34
N LYS A 43 6.32 -36.21 7.17
CA LYS A 43 7.65 -36.07 7.81
C LYS A 43 8.83 -36.00 6.81
N ASN A 44 8.61 -36.43 5.56
CA ASN A 44 9.60 -36.43 4.48
C ASN A 44 9.54 -35.16 3.62
N ARG A 45 8.87 -34.10 4.07
CA ARG A 45 8.89 -32.81 3.39
C ARG A 45 10.24 -32.15 3.63
N ALA A 46 11.06 -32.01 2.58
CA ALA A 46 12.20 -31.11 2.62
C ALA A 46 11.69 -29.69 2.96
N PRO A 47 12.32 -28.96 3.90
CA PRO A 47 12.03 -27.55 4.09
C PRO A 47 12.04 -26.87 2.73
N GLY A 48 11.00 -26.07 2.45
CA GLY A 48 10.95 -25.30 1.21
C GLY A 48 12.17 -24.40 1.10
N GLU A 49 12.45 -23.92 -0.11
CA GLU A 49 13.56 -23.00 -0.33
C GLU A 49 13.49 -21.83 0.67
N PRO A 50 14.62 -21.44 1.27
CA PRO A 50 14.64 -20.31 2.18
C PRO A 50 14.08 -19.09 1.47
N PHE A 51 13.23 -18.33 2.16
CA PHE A 51 12.65 -17.12 1.60
C PHE A 51 13.78 -16.15 1.22
N VAL A 52 13.98 -15.98 -0.09
CA VAL A 52 14.84 -14.94 -0.62
C VAL A 52 13.97 -13.71 -0.81
N SER A 53 14.29 -12.63 -0.10
CA SER A 53 13.64 -11.35 -0.35
C SER A 53 13.91 -10.94 -1.80
N LYS A 54 12.83 -10.68 -2.55
CA LYS A 54 12.96 -10.15 -3.91
C LYS A 54 13.82 -8.88 -3.86
N SER A 55 14.76 -8.77 -4.79
CA SER A 55 15.56 -7.55 -4.91
C SER A 55 14.64 -6.37 -5.27
N SER A 56 15.00 -5.14 -4.87
CA SER A 56 14.18 -3.93 -5.17
C SER A 56 13.86 -3.80 -6.66
N LYS A 57 14.77 -4.25 -7.53
CA LYS A 57 14.58 -4.22 -9.00
C LYS A 57 13.54 -5.23 -9.47
N GLU A 58 13.51 -6.43 -8.89
CA GLU A 58 12.53 -7.46 -9.23
C GLU A 58 11.14 -7.12 -8.67
N ALA A 59 11.08 -6.53 -7.48
CA ALA A 59 9.82 -6.06 -6.91
C ALA A 59 9.19 -4.93 -7.74
N GLU A 60 10.00 -4.03 -8.31
CA GLU A 60 9.55 -2.96 -9.20
C GLU A 60 9.11 -3.50 -10.57
N MET A 61 9.87 -4.43 -11.16
CA MET A 61 9.52 -5.08 -12.42
C MET A 61 8.21 -5.88 -12.30
N GLU A 62 8.03 -6.63 -11.21
CA GLU A 62 6.80 -7.38 -10.95
C GLU A 62 5.59 -6.46 -10.70
N LYS A 63 5.82 -5.33 -10.02
CA LYS A 63 4.79 -4.30 -9.84
C LYS A 63 4.38 -3.70 -11.19
N LEU A 64 5.33 -3.49 -12.12
CA LEU A 64 5.05 -3.04 -13.48
C LEU A 64 4.24 -4.08 -14.27
N MET A 65 4.68 -5.34 -14.27
CA MET A 65 3.97 -6.44 -14.96
C MET A 65 2.54 -6.64 -14.42
N ARG A 66 2.37 -6.58 -13.10
CA ARG A 66 1.05 -6.66 -12.46
C ARG A 66 0.14 -5.50 -12.84
N SER A 67 0.71 -4.31 -13.07
CA SER A 67 -0.06 -3.14 -13.54
C SER A 67 -0.54 -3.28 -14.99
N MET A 68 0.20 -4.01 -15.83
CA MET A 68 -0.17 -4.25 -17.23
C MET A 68 -1.25 -5.34 -17.37
N GLN A 69 -1.27 -6.32 -16.48
CA GLN A 69 -2.23 -7.44 -16.53
C GLN A 69 -3.70 -7.04 -16.30
N GLY A 70 -3.96 -5.83 -15.82
CA GLY A 70 -5.30 -5.31 -15.55
C GLY A 70 -5.85 -4.34 -16.58
N MET A 71 -5.14 -4.07 -17.68
CA MET A 71 -5.59 -3.08 -18.69
C MET A 71 -6.62 -3.72 -19.64
N PRO A 72 -7.89 -3.29 -19.64
CA PRO A 72 -8.90 -3.82 -20.55
C PRO A 72 -8.63 -3.27 -21.95
N GLY A 73 -8.29 -4.13 -22.92
CA GLY A 73 -8.21 -3.72 -24.33
C GLY A 73 -7.17 -4.38 -25.23
N ALA A 74 -6.34 -5.32 -24.75
CA ALA A 74 -5.34 -5.98 -25.61
C ALA A 74 -5.44 -7.52 -25.57
N PRO A 75 -6.44 -8.13 -26.24
CA PRO A 75 -6.49 -9.57 -26.42
C PRO A 75 -5.50 -9.94 -27.53
N GLY A 76 -4.29 -10.41 -27.17
CA GLY A 76 -3.35 -10.97 -28.15
C GLY A 76 -1.85 -10.79 -27.86
N MET A 77 -1.46 -10.02 -26.84
CA MET A 77 -0.04 -9.88 -26.50
C MET A 77 0.40 -11.07 -25.64
N GLN A 78 1.11 -12.02 -26.25
CA GLN A 78 1.69 -13.16 -25.53
C GLN A 78 2.74 -12.63 -24.53
N MET A 79 2.54 -12.94 -23.25
CA MET A 79 3.48 -12.64 -22.18
C MET A 79 4.66 -13.62 -22.28
N TYR A 80 5.64 -13.34 -23.13
CA TYR A 80 6.84 -14.16 -23.21
C TYR A 80 7.58 -14.12 -21.86
N SER A 81 7.93 -15.31 -21.36
CA SER A 81 8.68 -15.45 -20.11
C SER A 81 10.11 -14.93 -20.28
N ARG A 82 10.75 -14.57 -19.16
CA ARG A 82 12.09 -13.95 -19.14
C ARG A 82 13.15 -14.78 -19.89
N GLU A 83 12.93 -16.08 -20.00
CA GLU A 83 13.82 -17.04 -20.65
C GLU A 83 13.65 -17.00 -22.19
N ASP A 84 12.42 -16.85 -22.71
CA ASP A 84 12.16 -16.75 -24.15
C ASP A 84 12.70 -15.44 -24.76
N LEU A 85 12.66 -14.35 -23.98
CA LEU A 85 13.18 -13.04 -24.39
C LEU A 85 14.70 -13.00 -24.46
N MET A 86 15.39 -13.80 -23.63
CA MET A 86 16.85 -13.91 -23.66
C MET A 86 17.35 -14.97 -24.64
N ASN A 87 16.52 -15.98 -24.96
CA ASN A 87 16.86 -17.04 -25.91
C ASN A 87 16.52 -16.68 -27.37
N GLN A 88 15.70 -15.64 -27.60
CA GLN A 88 15.55 -15.01 -28.91
C GLN A 88 16.78 -14.14 -29.21
N ASN A 89 17.80 -14.77 -29.77
CA ASN A 89 18.88 -14.07 -30.46
C ASN A 89 18.29 -13.46 -31.74
N PHE A 90 17.74 -12.24 -31.64
CA PHE A 90 17.35 -11.43 -32.80
C PHE A 90 18.58 -11.18 -33.67
N GLY A 91 18.74 -11.95 -34.74
CA GLY A 91 19.83 -11.78 -35.69
C GLY A 91 19.43 -12.27 -37.09
N ASP A 92 19.65 -11.39 -38.06
CA ASP A 92 19.71 -11.59 -39.52
C ASP A 92 18.34 -11.89 -40.19
N GLU A 93 17.91 -11.27 -41.31
CA GLU A 93 18.60 -11.01 -42.58
C GLU A 93 17.83 -9.89 -43.36
N ASP A 94 18.51 -8.84 -43.84
CA ASP A 94 18.47 -8.35 -45.25
C ASP A 94 19.22 -7.01 -45.40
N ALA A 95 20.12 -6.99 -46.38
CA ALA A 95 21.24 -6.08 -46.59
C ALA A 95 20.90 -4.74 -47.25
N ASP A 96 21.70 -3.69 -46.95
CA ASP A 96 22.39 -2.87 -47.97
C ASP A 96 23.33 -1.82 -47.34
N ASP A 97 24.61 -1.92 -47.73
CA ASP A 97 25.63 -0.87 -47.98
C ASP A 97 25.83 0.30 -47.00
N ASP A 98 26.96 0.35 -46.29
CA ASP A 98 28.15 1.12 -46.72
C ASP A 98 29.24 1.16 -45.61
N ASP A 99 30.48 1.24 -46.07
CA ASP A 99 31.75 1.37 -45.33
C ASP A 99 31.72 2.33 -44.12
N ASP A 100 32.31 1.93 -43.00
CA ASP A 100 33.68 2.33 -42.60
C ASP A 100 33.96 1.94 -41.13
N ASP A 101 35.15 1.36 -40.96
CA ASP A 101 35.83 1.08 -39.71
C ASP A 101 36.04 2.38 -38.91
N ASP A 102 35.66 2.44 -37.63
CA ASP A 102 36.38 3.21 -36.60
C ASP A 102 35.82 2.99 -35.17
N GLU A 103 36.51 2.10 -34.47
CA GLU A 103 37.06 2.31 -33.13
C GLU A 103 36.19 2.97 -32.02
N GLY A 104 35.66 2.12 -31.14
CA GLY A 104 35.64 2.31 -29.67
C GLY A 104 35.32 3.70 -29.09
N GLY A 105 34.07 4.16 -29.20
CA GLY A 105 33.60 5.38 -28.51
C GLY A 105 32.41 5.11 -27.58
N PHE A 106 32.65 5.00 -26.26
CA PHE A 106 31.57 5.09 -25.27
C PHE A 106 30.76 6.38 -25.50
N PRO A 107 29.42 6.33 -25.58
CA PRO A 107 28.63 7.51 -25.93
C PRO A 107 28.72 8.56 -24.82
N SER A 108 29.41 9.67 -25.11
CA SER A 108 29.59 10.85 -24.25
C SER A 108 28.29 11.49 -23.72
N LYS A 109 27.14 11.05 -24.26
CA LYS A 109 25.80 11.43 -23.81
C LYS A 109 25.39 10.78 -22.47
N LEU A 110 25.93 9.60 -22.13
CA LEU A 110 25.61 8.92 -20.85
C LEU A 110 26.21 9.65 -19.64
N GLY A 111 27.43 10.19 -19.77
CA GLY A 111 28.08 10.97 -18.71
C GLY A 111 27.33 12.28 -18.38
N LYS A 112 26.77 12.95 -19.40
CA LYS A 112 25.93 14.16 -19.20
C LYS A 112 24.60 13.83 -18.52
N VAL A 113 23.99 12.69 -18.84
CA VAL A 113 22.72 12.26 -18.22
C VAL A 113 22.93 11.82 -16.77
N LEU A 114 24.02 11.12 -16.46
CA LEU A 114 24.38 10.76 -15.08
C LEU A 114 24.66 12.00 -14.22
N LYS A 115 25.45 12.95 -14.73
CA LYS A 115 25.77 14.21 -14.05
C LYS A 115 24.55 15.13 -13.87
N GLY A 116 23.61 15.12 -14.82
CA GLY A 116 22.33 15.84 -14.71
C GLY A 116 21.29 15.16 -13.80
N LYS A 117 21.46 13.88 -13.47
CA LYS A 117 20.56 13.12 -12.58
C LYS A 117 20.97 13.28 -11.11
N GLU A 118 22.24 13.56 -10.83
CA GLU A 118 22.71 13.88 -9.47
C GLU A 118 22.17 15.23 -8.96
N SER A 119 22.17 16.28 -9.79
CA SER A 119 21.64 17.60 -9.41
C SER A 119 20.12 17.59 -9.22
N LYS A 120 19.36 16.87 -10.05
CA LYS A 120 17.90 16.74 -9.90
C LYS A 120 17.48 15.94 -8.66
N LYS A 121 18.37 15.10 -8.12
CA LYS A 121 18.08 14.27 -6.93
C LYS A 121 18.07 15.10 -5.65
N SER A 122 18.92 16.11 -5.53
CA SER A 122 18.87 17.07 -4.42
C SER A 122 17.64 17.97 -4.49
N ASP A 123 17.29 18.46 -5.68
CA ASP A 123 16.12 19.33 -5.87
C ASP A 123 14.80 18.60 -5.58
N TRP A 124 14.68 17.34 -5.99
CA TRP A 124 13.48 16.56 -5.71
C TRP A 124 13.32 16.25 -4.21
N LYS A 125 14.42 15.97 -3.50
CA LYS A 125 14.37 15.81 -2.04
C LYS A 125 13.89 17.08 -1.34
N GLN A 126 14.39 18.24 -1.77
CA GLN A 126 13.96 19.53 -1.21
C GLN A 126 12.48 19.81 -1.49
N TRP A 127 12.00 19.52 -2.69
CA TRP A 127 10.59 19.67 -3.05
C TRP A 127 9.68 18.78 -2.19
N ILE A 128 10.06 17.53 -1.97
CA ILE A 128 9.32 16.59 -1.10
C ILE A 128 9.31 17.11 0.35
N THR A 129 10.47 17.51 0.88
CA THR A 129 10.54 18.02 2.26
C THR A 129 9.72 19.29 2.45
N LYS A 130 9.67 20.17 1.45
CA LYS A 130 8.87 21.39 1.49
C LYS A 130 7.37 21.07 1.49
N GLY A 131 6.92 20.13 0.64
CA GLY A 131 5.52 19.69 0.64
C GLY A 131 5.08 19.06 1.97
N ILE A 132 5.96 18.29 2.63
CA ILE A 132 5.69 17.71 3.96
C ILE A 132 5.62 18.81 5.02
N GLN A 133 6.51 19.81 4.97
CA GLN A 133 6.47 20.94 5.90
C GLN A 133 5.20 21.78 5.74
N ASP A 134 4.85 22.19 4.52
CA ASP A 134 3.68 23.02 4.23
C ASP A 134 2.37 22.32 4.66
N THR A 135 2.23 21.03 4.37
CA THR A 135 1.07 20.23 4.80
C THR A 135 1.03 20.07 6.32
N SER A 136 2.17 19.90 6.98
CA SER A 136 2.25 19.80 8.44
C SER A 136 1.87 21.12 9.14
N GLU A 137 2.23 22.27 8.57
CA GLU A 137 1.89 23.60 9.10
C GLU A 137 0.41 23.93 8.91
N ALA A 138 -0.16 23.60 7.74
CA ALA A 138 -1.59 23.72 7.50
C ALA A 138 -2.40 22.87 8.50
N LEU A 139 -1.95 21.64 8.77
CA LEU A 139 -2.62 20.73 9.70
C LEU A 139 -2.50 21.24 11.16
N LYS A 140 -1.34 21.75 11.57
CA LYS A 140 -1.16 22.41 12.88
C LYS A 140 -2.08 23.61 13.05
N THR A 141 -2.23 24.43 12.01
CA THR A 141 -3.11 25.61 12.03
C THR A 141 -4.58 25.19 12.18
N HIS A 142 -5.01 24.17 11.45
CA HIS A 142 -6.37 23.64 11.55
C HIS A 142 -6.64 23.01 12.93
N ALA A 143 -5.68 22.23 13.46
CA ALA A 143 -5.77 21.64 14.78
C ALA A 143 -5.87 22.70 15.89
N ASN A 144 -5.05 23.76 15.82
CA ASN A 144 -5.12 24.87 16.76
C ASN A 144 -6.46 25.61 16.67
N ARG A 145 -6.99 25.84 15.46
CA ARG A 145 -8.31 26.49 15.28
C ARG A 145 -9.45 25.67 15.88
N VAL A 146 -9.44 24.36 15.65
CA VAL A 146 -10.44 23.44 16.24
C VAL A 146 -10.31 23.38 17.76
N SER A 147 -9.08 23.31 18.28
CA SER A 147 -8.79 23.32 19.72
C SER A 147 -9.28 24.62 20.38
N HIS A 148 -9.03 25.77 19.77
CA HIS A 148 -9.54 27.06 20.25
C HIS A 148 -11.07 27.13 20.24
N ARG A 149 -11.73 26.63 19.19
CA ARG A 149 -13.20 26.55 19.15
C ARG A 149 -13.75 25.66 20.25
N MET A 150 -13.16 24.49 20.46
CA MET A 150 -13.58 23.55 21.50
C MET A 150 -13.39 24.15 22.90
N ARG A 151 -12.25 24.82 23.14
CA ARG A 151 -11.97 25.50 24.41
C ARG A 151 -12.97 26.61 24.71
N ASN A 152 -13.29 27.43 23.70
CA ASN A 152 -14.27 28.52 23.85
C ASN A 152 -15.69 27.98 24.08
N TRP A 153 -16.09 26.94 23.34
CA TRP A 153 -17.37 26.28 23.54
C TRP A 153 -17.49 25.68 24.95
N TRP A 154 -16.44 24.99 25.43
CA TRP A 154 -16.43 24.41 26.77
C TRP A 154 -16.44 25.49 27.87
N GLY A 155 -15.74 26.60 27.65
CA GLY A 155 -15.76 27.77 28.54
C GLY A 155 -17.15 28.40 28.64
N ALA A 156 -17.82 28.62 27.50
CA ALA A 156 -19.18 29.15 27.46
C ALA A 156 -20.19 28.22 28.15
N LYS A 157 -20.09 26.90 27.92
CA LYS A 157 -20.95 25.90 28.56
C LYS A 157 -20.76 25.88 30.09
N LYS A 158 -19.52 25.99 30.58
CA LYS A 158 -19.24 26.12 32.02
C LYS A 158 -19.81 27.41 32.62
N ALA A 159 -19.72 28.53 31.91
CA ALA A 159 -20.29 29.80 32.36
C ALA A 159 -21.83 29.76 32.43
N GLN A 160 -22.48 29.11 31.46
CA GLN A 160 -23.93 28.89 31.46
C GLN A 160 -24.36 28.01 32.63
N TRP A 161 -23.64 26.93 32.92
CA TRP A 161 -23.91 26.08 34.08
C TRP A 161 -23.78 26.86 35.40
N LYS A 162 -22.73 27.67 35.56
CA LYS A 162 -22.56 28.52 36.76
C LYS A 162 -23.64 29.60 36.92
N LYS A 163 -24.26 30.08 35.83
CA LYS A 163 -25.41 31.00 35.90
C LYS A 163 -26.67 30.27 36.36
N ASN A 164 -26.96 29.09 35.81
CA ASN A 164 -28.13 28.29 36.20
C ASN A 164 -28.09 27.84 37.67
N SER A 165 -26.90 27.59 38.23
CA SER A 165 -26.76 27.25 39.66
C SER A 165 -26.92 28.45 40.61
N LYS A 166 -26.91 29.69 40.11
CA LYS A 166 -27.17 30.90 40.90
C LYS A 166 -28.63 31.32 40.86
N THR A 167 -29.37 30.95 39.80
CA THR A 167 -30.80 31.25 39.67
C THR A 167 -31.71 30.24 40.36
N SER A 168 -31.21 29.06 40.75
CA SER A 168 -31.98 28.04 41.48
C SER A 168 -31.82 28.11 43.01
N LYS A 169 -31.33 29.23 43.56
CA LYS A 169 -31.09 29.41 45.01
C LYS A 169 -31.85 30.60 45.62
N GLY A 170 -32.80 31.19 44.90
CA GLY A 170 -33.79 32.10 45.46
C GLY A 170 -35.16 31.48 45.26
N GLU A 171 -36.02 31.58 46.28
CA GLU A 171 -37.32 30.94 46.44
C GLU A 171 -37.29 29.51 46.99
N LEU A 172 -37.00 29.43 48.29
CA LEU A 172 -37.76 28.67 49.29
C LEU A 172 -37.67 29.41 50.63
#